data_AF-A0A8K0LT00-F1
#
_entry.id   AF-A0A8K0LT00-F1
#
_cell.length_a   1.000
_cell.length_b   1.000
_cell.length_c   1.000
_cell.angle_alpha   90.00
_cell.angle_beta   90.00
_cell.angle_gamma   90.00
#
_symmetry.space_group_name_H-M   'P 1'
#
loop_
_entity.id
_entity.type
_entity.pdbx_description
1 polymer ?
#
loop_
_entity_poly.entity_id
_entity_poly.type
_entity_poly.pdbx_seq_one_letter_code
_entity_poly.pdbx_strand_id
1 'polypeptide(L)'
;MSAPLRRAQQGNTESGNGTPPVQRRPRASAAGNNSNNSSTSASTTSTTTSNSARRTTATASTAASSSSIPSRPKPSSSAQAAPAPPNNGIPFRNTGNQKEYFQIYQNLQNLVKARSDADKPRIFVFTDVEQDYDDLLAVIFLAEMHRMGAIELVGFVANHQPAEKRVNFLRTVLQLLNLGHIPVGQGTPGVEDLSKHTFDFYYGLKNATFAGGPWNRNRAPPASTLIPQVLAANRGKEVTALMLSSLQDIGEFFYQQKKKADFHDGNFAKCVSQGGYEVSVETVPPATTSASRGGRATTANNRPKTVVKIAPTPKVTNNEFHMTQARNYHDCLATYKMPSDGYSKNLAMASRLSGTFMTSLFDIGPIGAHLEWLWMRLEFKFYWDPFNWPFLPHLNVDWYLNTRLGLAPNSPEAAEIRRAGGLPFHAAAPKIKVLAYDLCAAMGATGDDFMRSLGIMAPENQMPPYNRAAHRHRIFGAAPGDLGGIDPSRLSTVMEAFVLGGLLASQRHANQLIPRGSVQHTPVKSKIKLPIFHDKIAMRNHATRQAELAKAAAEADAAGKKQTARRLQQDADSEGAEARKLEEKIKKAEKVTKVTMPNRGEIPYEELYQEAMRGIRG
;
A
#
# COMPACT_ATOMS: atom_id res chain seq x y z
N MET A 1 11.18 -15.05 -47.54
CA MET A 1 10.96 -16.34 -46.86
C MET A 1 10.76 -16.04 -45.39
N SER A 2 9.50 -15.87 -45.00
CA SER A 2 9.10 -15.34 -43.69
C SER A 2 7.87 -16.12 -43.25
N ALA A 3 7.98 -16.77 -42.10
CA ALA A 3 6.95 -17.64 -41.53
C ALA A 3 5.73 -16.82 -41.06
N PRO A 4 4.49 -17.32 -41.22
CA PRO A 4 3.29 -16.65 -40.73
C PRO A 4 2.99 -17.02 -39.27
N LEU A 5 2.70 -15.99 -38.47
CA LEU A 5 2.18 -16.07 -37.11
C LEU A 5 0.77 -16.70 -37.10
N ARG A 6 0.62 -17.77 -36.32
CA ARG A 6 -0.66 -18.47 -36.08
C ARG A 6 -1.60 -17.63 -35.21
N ARG A 7 -2.86 -17.52 -35.65
CA ARG A 7 -4.04 -17.09 -34.88
C ARG A 7 -4.26 -18.02 -33.69
N ALA A 8 -4.40 -17.46 -32.49
CA ALA A 8 -4.98 -18.14 -31.34
C ALA A 8 -6.51 -18.00 -31.39
N GLN A 9 -7.20 -19.15 -31.37
CA GLN A 9 -8.64 -19.27 -31.29
C GLN A 9 -9.13 -18.91 -29.88
N GLN A 10 -10.20 -18.11 -29.82
CA GLN A 10 -11.04 -17.92 -28.65
C GLN A 10 -11.87 -19.18 -28.40
N GLY A 11 -11.99 -19.58 -27.13
CA GLY A 11 -12.82 -20.70 -26.70
C GLY A 11 -13.39 -20.48 -25.31
N ASN A 12 -14.69 -20.75 -25.22
CA ASN A 12 -15.53 -21.07 -24.06
C ASN A 12 -16.10 -19.92 -23.20
N THR A 13 -17.28 -19.51 -23.64
CA THR A 13 -18.43 -19.12 -22.81
C THR A 13 -18.96 -20.33 -22.02
N GLU A 14 -18.99 -20.23 -20.68
CA GLU A 14 -19.79 -21.13 -19.84
C GLU A 14 -21.07 -20.42 -19.40
N SER A 15 -22.20 -20.95 -19.88
CA SER A 15 -23.56 -20.65 -19.46
C SER A 15 -23.91 -21.47 -18.21
N GLY A 16 -24.01 -20.82 -17.05
CA GLY A 16 -24.48 -21.43 -15.82
C GLY A 16 -26.01 -21.33 -15.71
N ASN A 17 -26.70 -22.46 -15.92
CA ASN A 17 -28.11 -22.65 -15.62
C ASN A 17 -28.38 -22.53 -14.11
N GLY A 18 -29.41 -21.77 -13.76
CA GLY A 18 -29.88 -21.58 -12.39
C GLY A 18 -30.72 -22.75 -11.88
N THR A 19 -30.45 -23.14 -10.64
CA THR A 19 -31.32 -24.02 -9.83
C THR A 19 -31.81 -23.20 -8.63
N PRO A 20 -33.12 -23.19 -8.30
CA PRO A 20 -33.66 -22.33 -7.25
C PRO A 20 -33.37 -22.88 -5.83
N PRO A 21 -33.37 -22.02 -4.80
CA PRO A 21 -33.00 -22.40 -3.45
C PRO A 21 -34.15 -23.12 -2.72
N VAL A 22 -33.82 -24.26 -2.11
CA VAL A 22 -34.68 -24.98 -1.18
C VAL A 22 -34.72 -24.23 0.16
N GLN A 23 -35.91 -23.75 0.53
CA GLN A 23 -36.21 -23.22 1.86
C GLN A 23 -36.12 -24.34 2.91
N ARG A 24 -35.26 -24.18 3.91
CA ARG A 24 -35.30 -24.98 5.15
C ARG A 24 -35.94 -24.15 6.27
N ARG A 25 -37.08 -24.63 6.76
CA ARG A 25 -37.74 -24.19 8.00
C ARG A 25 -36.92 -24.59 9.25
N PRO A 26 -37.06 -23.85 10.37
CA PRO A 26 -36.35 -24.16 11.60
C PRO A 26 -37.03 -25.30 12.36
N ARG A 27 -36.24 -26.20 12.96
CA ARG A 27 -36.72 -27.16 13.95
C ARG A 27 -36.40 -26.62 15.34
N ALA A 28 -37.46 -26.40 16.11
CA ALA A 28 -37.43 -26.26 17.54
C ALA A 28 -37.39 -27.64 18.21
N SER A 29 -36.59 -27.76 19.26
CA SER A 29 -36.69 -28.68 20.39
C SER A 29 -35.45 -28.42 21.25
N ALA A 30 -35.41 -28.51 22.57
CA ALA A 30 -36.35 -28.66 23.67
C ALA A 30 -35.41 -28.81 24.89
N ALA A 31 -35.90 -28.45 26.07
CA ALA A 31 -35.14 -28.40 27.31
C ALA A 31 -34.52 -29.74 27.73
N GLY A 32 -33.43 -29.64 28.49
CA GLY A 32 -32.82 -30.75 29.21
C GLY A 32 -31.84 -30.24 30.27
N ASN A 33 -32.36 -29.97 31.46
CA ASN A 33 -31.58 -29.81 32.69
C ASN A 33 -30.66 -31.03 32.89
N ASN A 34 -29.40 -30.80 33.28
CA ASN A 34 -28.94 -31.40 34.54
C ASN A 34 -27.69 -30.76 35.11
N SER A 35 -27.69 -30.76 36.43
CA SER A 35 -26.82 -30.14 37.41
C SER A 35 -25.50 -30.88 37.67
N ASN A 36 -24.59 -30.13 38.30
CA ASN A 36 -23.71 -30.52 39.40
C ASN A 36 -22.18 -30.59 39.19
N ASN A 37 -21.55 -29.99 40.21
CA ASN A 37 -20.27 -30.26 40.86
C ASN A 37 -18.99 -29.58 40.36
N SER A 38 -18.69 -28.47 41.05
CA SER A 38 -17.52 -28.30 41.94
C SER A 38 -16.32 -29.23 41.74
N SER A 39 -15.14 -28.63 41.54
CA SER A 39 -14.02 -28.81 42.48
C SER A 39 -12.89 -27.81 42.22
N THR A 40 -12.47 -27.24 43.34
CA THR A 40 -11.28 -26.48 43.66
C THR A 40 -9.97 -27.27 43.48
N SER A 41 -8.85 -26.57 43.68
CA SER A 41 -7.46 -27.02 43.91
C SER A 41 -6.58 -27.06 42.67
N ALA A 42 -5.30 -26.72 42.70
CA ALA A 42 -4.45 -26.01 43.65
C ALA A 42 -3.14 -25.69 42.92
N SER A 43 -2.39 -24.75 43.48
CA SER A 43 -1.03 -24.36 43.13
C SER A 43 -0.04 -25.53 43.05
N THR A 44 0.90 -25.45 42.10
CA THR A 44 2.23 -26.05 42.30
C THR A 44 3.32 -25.13 41.75
N THR A 45 4.14 -24.68 42.68
CA THR A 45 5.44 -24.03 42.55
C THR A 45 6.49 -25.04 42.07
N SER A 46 7.38 -24.66 41.15
CA SER A 46 8.74 -25.22 41.07
C SER A 46 9.66 -24.24 40.31
N THR A 47 10.48 -23.48 41.04
CA THR A 47 11.91 -23.70 41.28
C THR A 47 12.82 -23.71 40.03
N THR A 48 13.54 -22.61 39.96
CA THR A 48 14.79 -22.29 39.27
C THR A 48 15.87 -23.36 39.45
N THR A 49 16.59 -23.69 38.38
CA THR A 49 17.99 -24.16 38.47
C THR A 49 18.85 -23.44 37.44
N SER A 50 19.72 -22.61 37.98
CA SER A 50 20.87 -21.97 37.39
C SER A 50 21.93 -23.00 36.97
N ASN A 51 22.49 -22.85 35.77
CA ASN A 51 23.82 -23.37 35.44
C ASN A 51 24.68 -22.23 34.89
N SER A 52 25.60 -21.78 35.72
CA SER A 52 26.75 -20.96 35.38
C SER A 52 27.99 -21.82 35.63
N ALA A 53 28.90 -21.91 34.66
CA ALA A 53 30.34 -21.81 34.90
C ALA A 53 31.18 -22.13 33.65
N ARG A 54 32.39 -21.52 33.66
CA ARG A 54 33.62 -21.82 32.90
C ARG A 54 33.65 -21.34 31.43
N ARG A 55 34.76 -20.77 30.93
CA ARG A 55 36.08 -20.42 31.48
C ARG A 55 36.83 -19.54 30.46
N THR A 56 37.42 -18.45 30.95
CA THR A 56 38.81 -17.95 30.75
C THR A 56 39.49 -17.91 29.37
N THR A 57 39.79 -16.66 28.94
CA THR A 57 41.11 -16.07 28.57
C THR A 57 42.11 -16.85 27.69
N ALA A 58 42.55 -16.20 26.61
CA ALA A 58 43.96 -16.15 26.21
C ALA A 58 44.27 -14.90 25.37
N THR A 59 45.31 -14.18 25.82
CA THR A 59 46.02 -13.04 25.24
C THR A 59 47.25 -13.50 24.44
N ALA A 60 47.60 -12.80 23.34
CA ALA A 60 48.96 -12.50 22.81
C ALA A 60 48.81 -12.02 21.34
N SER A 61 49.09 -10.75 20.98
CA SER A 61 50.39 -10.17 20.55
C SER A 61 51.08 -10.96 19.41
N THR A 62 51.32 -10.43 18.21
CA THR A 62 52.38 -9.42 17.91
C THR A 62 52.39 -9.01 16.40
N ALA A 63 52.99 -7.83 16.16
CA ALA A 63 53.82 -7.40 15.01
C ALA A 63 53.21 -7.00 13.64
N ALA A 64 53.13 -5.67 13.47
CA ALA A 64 53.73 -4.84 12.41
C ALA A 64 53.82 -5.34 10.95
N SER A 65 53.13 -4.61 10.05
CA SER A 65 53.78 -4.10 8.83
C SER A 65 53.17 -2.75 8.43
N SER A 66 54.06 -1.80 8.17
CA SER A 66 53.80 -0.43 7.76
C SER A 66 53.52 -0.35 6.27
N SER A 67 52.33 0.11 5.88
CA SER A 67 52.10 0.70 4.56
C SER A 67 51.15 1.89 4.71
N SER A 68 51.57 3.02 4.16
CA SER A 68 50.91 4.31 4.20
C SER A 68 49.61 4.29 3.38
N ILE A 69 48.48 4.24 4.08
CA ILE A 69 47.13 4.41 3.52
C ILE A 69 46.71 5.88 3.77
N PRO A 70 46.20 6.60 2.76
CA PRO A 70 45.75 7.98 2.91
C PRO A 70 44.64 8.06 3.97
N SER A 71 44.80 9.01 4.89
CA SER A 71 43.93 9.24 6.04
C SER A 71 42.46 9.37 5.65
N ARG A 72 41.68 8.37 6.05
CA ARG A 72 40.22 8.36 6.07
C ARG A 72 39.70 9.56 6.87
N PRO A 73 38.73 10.34 6.38
CA PRO A 73 38.18 11.45 7.15
C PRO A 73 37.55 10.91 8.43
N LYS A 74 37.96 11.47 9.58
CA LYS A 74 37.35 11.19 10.89
C LYS A 74 35.85 11.51 10.79
N PRO A 75 34.93 10.58 11.10
CA PRO A 75 33.53 10.93 11.28
C PRO A 75 33.44 11.94 12.43
N SER A 76 32.86 13.10 12.15
CA SER A 76 32.64 14.15 13.16
C SER A 76 31.78 13.59 14.29
N SER A 77 32.38 13.39 15.45
CA SER A 77 31.79 12.80 16.65
C SER A 77 30.86 13.74 17.42
N SER A 78 30.09 14.58 16.73
CA SER A 78 28.97 15.31 17.32
C SER A 78 27.66 14.65 16.91
N ALA A 79 27.50 13.38 17.27
CA ALA A 79 26.16 12.84 17.48
C ALA A 79 25.61 13.55 18.72
N GLN A 80 25.08 14.76 18.53
CA GLN A 80 24.24 15.39 19.53
C GLN A 80 23.18 14.36 19.90
N ALA A 81 23.16 13.97 21.18
CA ALA A 81 22.06 13.19 21.73
C ALA A 81 20.77 13.87 21.27
N ALA A 82 19.90 13.11 20.58
CA ALA A 82 18.69 13.65 20.02
C ALA A 82 17.97 14.46 21.12
N PRO A 83 17.58 15.73 20.85
CA PRO A 83 16.87 16.52 21.85
C PRO A 83 15.68 15.72 22.35
N ALA A 84 15.55 15.61 23.68
CA ALA A 84 14.45 14.91 24.31
C ALA A 84 13.12 15.38 23.68
N PRO A 85 12.24 14.47 23.24
CA PRO A 85 11.06 14.85 22.46
C PRO A 85 10.23 15.87 23.27
N PRO A 86 9.85 17.01 22.67
CA PRO A 86 9.09 18.04 23.35
C PRO A 86 7.74 17.43 23.75
N ASN A 87 7.54 17.18 25.06
CA ASN A 87 6.34 16.64 25.72
C ASN A 87 5.55 15.58 24.92
N ASN A 88 5.34 14.39 25.49
CA ASN A 88 4.44 13.34 25.00
C ASN A 88 2.93 13.76 24.95
N GLY A 89 2.64 15.04 24.69
CA GLY A 89 1.33 15.61 24.58
C GLY A 89 0.56 15.02 23.42
N ILE A 90 -0.73 14.80 23.68
CA ILE A 90 -1.73 14.44 22.71
C ILE A 90 -2.06 15.71 21.91
N PRO A 91 -1.99 15.69 20.56
CA PRO A 91 -2.21 16.89 19.74
C PRO A 91 -3.69 17.30 19.61
N PHE A 92 -4.57 16.63 20.33
CA PHE A 92 -6.03 16.78 20.27
C PHE A 92 -6.61 17.29 21.57
N ARG A 93 -7.74 17.99 21.49
CA ARG A 93 -8.50 18.41 22.67
C ARG A 93 -9.47 17.31 23.11
N ASN A 94 -9.65 17.14 24.42
CA ASN A 94 -10.63 16.21 24.99
C ASN A 94 -12.07 16.77 24.97
N THR A 95 -12.49 17.35 23.83
CA THR A 95 -13.77 18.04 23.67
C THR A 95 -14.26 17.99 22.22
N GLY A 96 -15.56 18.06 22.00
CA GLY A 96 -16.16 18.21 20.66
C GLY A 96 -15.81 17.06 19.71
N ASN A 97 -15.57 17.40 18.45
CA ASN A 97 -15.25 16.45 17.37
C ASN A 97 -13.87 15.78 17.48
N GLN A 98 -12.99 16.23 18.40
CA GLN A 98 -11.65 15.67 18.59
C GLN A 98 -11.57 14.65 19.75
N LYS A 99 -12.65 14.48 20.51
CA LYS A 99 -12.68 13.62 21.71
C LYS A 99 -12.26 12.18 21.41
N GLU A 100 -12.71 11.62 20.29
CA GLU A 100 -12.37 10.25 19.91
C GLU A 100 -10.86 10.10 19.60
N TYR A 101 -10.28 11.03 18.85
CA TYR A 101 -8.84 11.02 18.56
C TYR A 101 -8.01 11.19 19.84
N PHE A 102 -8.45 12.03 20.77
CA PHE A 102 -7.83 12.15 22.09
C PHE A 102 -7.84 10.81 22.85
N GLN A 103 -8.97 10.10 22.87
CA GLN A 103 -9.09 8.79 23.54
C GLN A 103 -8.20 7.72 22.88
N ILE A 104 -8.09 7.71 21.56
CA ILE A 104 -7.18 6.81 20.83
C ILE A 104 -5.73 7.01 21.30
N TYR A 105 -5.28 8.26 21.43
CA TYR A 105 -3.95 8.57 21.94
C TYR A 105 -3.76 8.20 23.41
N GLN A 106 -4.78 8.39 24.24
CA GLN A 106 -4.73 7.99 25.65
C GLN A 106 -4.58 6.48 25.80
N ASN A 107 -5.30 5.70 24.98
CA ASN A 107 -5.15 4.25 24.94
C ASN A 107 -3.74 3.83 24.52
N LEU A 108 -3.15 4.50 23.51
CA LEU A 108 -1.78 4.27 23.11
C LEU A 108 -0.78 4.58 24.24
N GLN A 109 -0.94 5.71 24.95
CA GLN A 109 -0.08 6.05 26.08
C GLN A 109 -0.15 4.99 27.19
N ASN A 110 -1.34 4.46 27.46
CA ASN A 110 -1.51 3.39 28.44
C ASN A 110 -0.81 2.10 28.01
N LEU A 111 -0.93 1.73 26.72
CA LEU A 111 -0.21 0.59 26.14
C LEU A 111 1.31 0.76 26.26
N VAL A 112 1.84 1.92 25.83
CA VAL A 112 3.28 2.20 25.86
C VAL A 112 3.84 2.13 27.28
N LYS A 113 3.09 2.63 28.28
CA LYS A 113 3.48 2.50 29.70
C LYS A 113 3.48 1.06 30.20
N ALA A 114 2.63 0.20 29.64
CA ALA A 114 2.53 -1.21 30.02
C ALA A 114 3.56 -2.10 29.31
N ARG A 115 4.08 -1.69 28.14
CA ARG A 115 5.10 -2.43 27.38
C ARG A 115 6.47 -2.30 28.03
N SER A 116 7.24 -3.40 28.03
CA SER A 116 8.67 -3.34 28.28
C SER A 116 9.42 -2.90 27.02
N ASP A 117 10.67 -2.42 27.17
CA ASP A 117 11.52 -2.08 26.03
C ASP A 117 11.88 -3.30 25.14
N ALA A 118 11.78 -4.51 25.68
CA ALA A 118 11.99 -5.74 24.93
C ALA A 118 10.80 -6.05 24.00
N ASP A 119 9.57 -5.71 24.42
CA ASP A 119 8.34 -5.95 23.67
C ASP A 119 8.09 -4.90 22.58
N LYS A 120 8.85 -3.80 22.59
CA LYS A 120 8.73 -2.70 21.62
C LYS A 120 9.19 -3.16 20.22
N PRO A 121 8.31 -3.16 19.20
CA PRO A 121 8.68 -3.56 17.85
C PRO A 121 9.73 -2.63 17.25
N ARG A 122 10.78 -3.21 16.67
CA ARG A 122 11.80 -2.50 15.88
C ARG A 122 11.48 -2.64 14.42
N ILE A 123 11.21 -1.56 13.71
CA ILE A 123 10.70 -1.63 12.34
C ILE A 123 11.75 -1.13 11.36
N PHE A 124 12.07 -1.96 10.37
CA PHE A 124 12.88 -1.62 9.20
C PHE A 124 12.00 -1.65 7.96
N VAL A 125 11.93 -0.54 7.22
CA VAL A 125 10.90 -0.32 6.19
C VAL A 125 11.48 -0.35 4.79
N PHE A 126 10.78 -1.00 3.86
CA PHE A 126 11.01 -0.95 2.40
C PHE A 126 9.83 -0.23 1.76
N THR A 127 10.08 0.84 1.00
CA THR A 127 9.03 1.74 0.48
C THR A 127 9.40 2.28 -0.90
N ASP A 128 8.40 2.55 -1.73
CA ASP A 128 8.49 3.27 -3.00
C ASP A 128 7.75 4.59 -2.91
N VAL A 129 7.94 5.29 -1.80
CA VAL A 129 7.41 6.64 -1.54
C VAL A 129 7.49 7.54 -2.77
N GLU A 130 6.43 8.32 -2.98
CA GLU A 130 6.18 9.21 -4.12
C GLU A 130 5.71 8.54 -5.41
N GLN A 131 5.40 7.24 -5.37
CA GLN A 131 4.63 6.61 -6.44
C GLN A 131 3.19 7.11 -6.42
N ASP A 132 2.60 7.09 -5.23
CA ASP A 132 1.32 7.64 -4.83
C ASP A 132 1.43 8.13 -3.37
N TYR A 133 0.30 8.44 -2.74
CA TYR A 133 0.25 9.12 -1.45
C TYR A 133 0.28 8.17 -0.24
N ASP A 134 0.03 6.87 -0.40
CA ASP A 134 -0.21 5.98 0.75
C ASP A 134 1.06 5.54 1.48
N ASP A 135 2.19 5.38 0.79
CA ASP A 135 3.52 5.29 1.43
C ASP A 135 3.78 6.49 2.35
N LEU A 136 3.49 7.71 1.88
CA LEU A 136 3.72 8.92 2.67
C LEU A 136 2.81 8.96 3.91
N LEU A 137 1.55 8.52 3.78
CA LEU A 137 0.67 8.35 4.94
C LEU A 137 1.22 7.30 5.93
N ALA A 138 1.74 6.18 5.43
CA ALA A 138 2.40 5.16 6.25
C ALA A 138 3.64 5.71 6.98
N VAL A 139 4.48 6.50 6.30
CA VAL A 139 5.66 7.15 6.92
C VAL A 139 5.25 8.13 8.02
N ILE A 140 4.23 8.96 7.80
CA ILE A 140 3.72 9.89 8.83
C ILE A 140 3.21 9.12 10.04
N PHE A 141 2.43 8.06 9.82
CA PHE A 141 1.94 7.19 10.88
C PHE A 141 3.08 6.54 11.67
N LEU A 142 4.04 5.93 10.99
CA LEU A 142 5.19 5.28 11.63
C LEU A 142 6.04 6.28 12.42
N ALA A 143 6.21 7.49 11.91
CA ALA A 143 6.92 8.56 12.61
C ALA A 143 6.21 8.91 13.93
N GLU A 144 4.89 8.98 13.91
CA GLU A 144 4.10 9.24 15.11
C GLU A 144 4.18 8.08 16.11
N MET A 145 4.11 6.83 15.64
CA MET A 145 4.29 5.66 16.50
C MET A 145 5.67 5.63 17.15
N HIS A 146 6.70 6.04 16.41
CA HIS A 146 8.06 6.16 16.95
C HIS A 146 8.16 7.27 18.00
N ARG A 147 7.61 8.46 17.70
CA ARG A 147 7.57 9.61 18.64
C ARG A 147 6.87 9.26 19.95
N MET A 148 5.78 8.50 19.87
CA MET A 148 4.99 8.06 21.01
C MET A 148 5.62 6.88 21.77
N GLY A 149 6.74 6.32 21.29
CA GLY A 149 7.43 5.18 21.91
C GLY A 149 6.74 3.83 21.69
N ALA A 150 5.74 3.76 20.80
CA ALA A 150 5.04 2.52 20.47
C ALA A 150 5.92 1.58 19.64
N ILE A 151 6.80 2.14 18.80
CA ILE A 151 7.77 1.40 17.99
C ILE A 151 9.15 2.07 18.03
N GLU A 152 10.16 1.36 17.57
CA GLU A 152 11.48 1.90 17.27
C GLU A 152 11.74 1.78 15.75
N LEU A 153 11.78 2.89 15.02
CA LEU A 153 12.21 2.86 13.63
C LEU A 153 13.73 2.70 13.59
N VAL A 154 14.22 1.70 12.85
CA VAL A 154 15.66 1.40 12.80
C VAL A 154 16.29 1.69 11.43
N GLY A 155 15.47 1.96 10.41
CA GLY A 155 15.94 2.39 9.11
C GLY A 155 14.91 2.21 7.99
N PHE A 156 15.23 2.79 6.84
CA PHE A 156 14.41 2.72 5.64
C PHE A 156 15.27 2.34 4.42
N VAL A 157 14.65 1.64 3.46
CA VAL A 157 15.14 1.51 2.09
C VAL A 157 14.06 2.10 1.17
N ALA A 158 14.44 3.12 0.41
CA ALA A 158 13.58 3.65 -0.65
C ALA A 158 14.03 3.06 -1.99
N ASN A 159 13.19 2.20 -2.58
CA ASN A 159 13.46 1.53 -3.85
C ASN A 159 12.53 2.06 -4.95
N HIS A 160 12.46 1.36 -6.08
CA HIS A 160 11.83 1.80 -7.33
C HIS A 160 12.54 2.96 -8.03
N GLN A 161 12.73 2.85 -9.34
CA GLN A 161 13.38 3.89 -10.12
C GLN A 161 12.47 5.13 -10.29
N PRO A 162 12.99 6.37 -10.11
CA PRO A 162 14.36 6.74 -9.73
C PRO A 162 14.62 6.70 -8.22
N ALA A 163 15.32 5.66 -7.75
CA ALA A 163 15.48 5.37 -6.32
C ALA A 163 16.21 6.50 -5.57
N GLU A 164 17.20 7.14 -6.20
CA GLU A 164 17.90 8.29 -5.61
C GLU A 164 16.96 9.45 -5.26
N LYS A 165 15.99 9.75 -6.13
CA LYS A 165 15.02 10.83 -5.86
C LYS A 165 14.09 10.46 -4.71
N ARG A 166 13.65 9.21 -4.66
CA ARG A 166 12.79 8.69 -3.58
C ARG A 166 13.50 8.71 -2.23
N VAL A 167 14.78 8.35 -2.20
CA VAL A 167 15.61 8.48 -1.00
C VAL A 167 15.74 9.93 -0.54
N ASN A 168 16.05 10.85 -1.45
CA ASN A 168 16.19 12.28 -1.11
C ASN A 168 14.87 12.87 -0.61
N PHE A 169 13.76 12.46 -1.21
CA PHE A 169 12.43 12.79 -0.73
C PHE A 169 12.19 12.24 0.68
N LEU A 170 12.40 10.94 0.91
CA LEU A 170 12.17 10.29 2.19
C LEU A 170 13.02 10.90 3.31
N ARG A 171 14.30 11.19 3.05
CA ARG A 171 15.19 11.86 4.02
C ARG A 171 14.65 13.24 4.41
N THR A 172 14.07 13.96 3.45
CA THR A 172 13.42 15.24 3.70
C THR A 172 12.19 15.08 4.56
N VAL A 173 11.31 14.14 4.22
CA VAL A 173 10.11 13.86 5.03
C VAL A 173 10.50 13.48 6.46
N LEU A 174 11.47 12.58 6.64
CA LEU A 174 11.96 12.20 7.97
C LEU A 174 12.55 13.42 8.70
N GLN A 175 13.32 14.28 8.03
CA GLN A 175 13.84 15.49 8.65
C GLN A 175 12.71 16.42 9.13
N LEU A 176 11.65 16.59 8.32
CA LEU A 176 10.48 17.40 8.66
C LEU A 176 9.62 16.79 9.78
N LEU A 177 9.64 15.46 9.92
CA LEU A 177 9.02 14.72 11.02
C LEU A 177 9.92 14.61 12.26
N ASN A 178 11.06 15.33 12.28
CA ASN A 178 12.06 15.29 13.36
C ASN A 178 12.75 13.92 13.55
N LEU A 179 12.87 13.15 12.47
CA LEU A 179 13.45 11.81 12.39
C LEU A 179 14.65 11.74 11.43
N GLY A 180 15.32 12.86 11.17
CA GLY A 180 16.49 12.90 10.27
C GLY A 180 17.69 12.04 10.71
N HIS A 181 17.67 11.52 11.94
CA HIS A 181 18.65 10.60 12.49
C HIS A 181 18.44 9.13 12.05
N ILE A 182 17.25 8.79 11.54
CA ILE A 182 16.96 7.44 11.06
C ILE A 182 17.65 7.22 9.71
N PRO A 183 18.45 6.14 9.55
CA PRO A 183 19.20 5.93 8.32
C PRO A 183 18.27 5.54 7.16
N VAL A 184 18.54 6.11 5.98
CA VAL A 184 17.82 5.80 4.74
C VAL A 184 18.81 5.30 3.69
N GLY A 185 18.50 4.16 3.09
CA GLY A 185 19.30 3.53 2.04
C GLY A 185 18.67 3.67 0.67
N GLN A 186 19.51 3.80 -0.35
CA GLN A 186 19.11 3.74 -1.74
C GLN A 186 18.88 2.29 -2.16
N GLY A 187 17.62 1.95 -2.41
CA GLY A 187 17.22 0.66 -2.92
C GLY A 187 17.52 0.47 -4.40
N THR A 188 17.19 -0.73 -4.85
CA THR A 188 17.24 -1.14 -6.25
C THR A 188 16.18 -0.42 -7.11
N PRO A 189 16.24 -0.55 -8.45
CA PRO A 189 15.21 -0.05 -9.35
C PRO A 189 13.81 -0.67 -9.15
N GLY A 190 13.69 -1.73 -8.35
CA GLY A 190 12.43 -2.33 -7.92
C GLY A 190 11.73 -3.20 -8.98
N VAL A 191 12.27 -3.33 -10.19
CA VAL A 191 11.59 -3.98 -11.33
C VAL A 191 12.53 -4.89 -12.12
N GLU A 192 12.01 -5.98 -12.68
CA GLU A 192 12.78 -6.90 -13.54
C GLU A 192 13.17 -6.26 -14.89
N ASP A 193 12.28 -5.44 -15.45
CA ASP A 193 12.44 -4.87 -16.78
C ASP A 193 12.15 -3.37 -16.77
N LEU A 194 13.21 -2.58 -16.69
CA LEU A 194 13.12 -1.11 -16.66
C LEU A 194 12.44 -0.53 -17.90
N SER A 195 12.46 -1.23 -19.05
CA SER A 195 11.85 -0.73 -20.28
C SER A 195 10.32 -0.69 -20.21
N LYS A 196 9.72 -1.51 -19.34
CA LYS A 196 8.26 -1.57 -19.11
C LYS A 196 7.77 -0.53 -18.12
N HIS A 197 8.67 0.12 -17.37
CA HIS A 197 8.33 1.09 -16.34
C HIS A 197 8.74 2.49 -16.77
N THR A 198 7.77 3.26 -17.25
CA THR A 198 7.99 4.67 -17.65
C THR A 198 7.96 5.60 -16.43
N PHE A 199 8.98 6.44 -16.29
CA PHE A 199 9.19 7.28 -15.09
C PHE A 199 8.37 8.57 -15.04
N ASP A 200 7.77 8.98 -16.15
CA ASP A 200 7.27 10.35 -16.32
C ASP A 200 5.98 10.67 -15.53
N PHE A 201 5.35 9.69 -14.90
CA PHE A 201 4.06 9.86 -14.22
C PHE A 201 4.11 10.01 -12.70
N TYR A 202 5.28 9.92 -12.08
CA TYR A 202 5.38 10.10 -10.63
C TYR A 202 5.25 11.57 -10.30
N TYR A 203 4.02 11.99 -10.00
CA TYR A 203 3.73 13.33 -9.54
C TYR A 203 4.63 13.65 -8.34
N GLY A 204 4.67 12.80 -7.31
CA GLY A 204 5.35 13.12 -6.05
C GLY A 204 6.81 13.59 -6.24
N LEU A 205 7.55 12.90 -7.11
CA LEU A 205 8.95 13.19 -7.43
C LEU A 205 9.22 14.51 -8.17
N LYS A 206 8.22 15.39 -8.29
CA LYS A 206 8.33 16.76 -8.80
C LYS A 206 8.52 17.82 -7.71
N ASN A 207 8.51 17.46 -6.42
CA ASN A 207 8.77 18.40 -5.33
C ASN A 207 10.24 18.88 -5.32
N ALA A 208 10.50 20.05 -5.92
CA ALA A 208 11.84 20.61 -6.05
C ALA A 208 12.39 21.09 -4.71
N THR A 209 11.52 21.61 -3.83
CA THR A 209 11.90 22.08 -2.50
C THR A 209 12.43 20.93 -1.65
N PHE A 210 11.76 19.77 -1.66
CA PHE A 210 12.20 18.63 -0.85
C PHE A 210 13.49 18.02 -1.40
N ALA A 211 13.61 17.90 -2.72
CA ALA A 211 14.84 17.41 -3.34
C ALA A 211 16.09 18.24 -2.96
N GLY A 212 15.94 19.57 -2.84
CA GLY A 212 17.02 20.51 -2.56
C GLY A 212 17.45 20.65 -1.09
N GLY A 213 16.87 19.88 -0.16
CA GLY A 213 17.20 19.98 1.27
C GLY A 213 18.69 19.76 1.58
N PRO A 214 19.30 20.49 2.52
CA PRO A 214 20.75 20.41 2.81
C PRO A 214 21.20 19.03 3.32
N TRP A 215 20.29 18.26 3.91
CA TRP A 215 20.53 16.87 4.31
C TRP A 215 20.77 15.94 3.11
N ASN A 216 20.32 16.29 1.90
CA ASN A 216 20.51 15.46 0.70
C ASN A 216 21.89 15.62 0.03
N ARG A 217 22.81 16.41 0.60
CA ARG A 217 24.16 16.62 0.03
C ARG A 217 25.00 15.35 -0.04
N ASN A 218 24.82 14.45 0.93
CA ASN A 218 25.55 13.19 0.98
C ASN A 218 24.73 12.10 0.30
N ARG A 219 25.40 11.31 -0.55
CA ARG A 219 24.78 10.12 -1.16
C ARG A 219 24.40 9.13 -0.06
N ALA A 220 23.17 8.62 -0.12
CA ALA A 220 22.72 7.56 0.77
C ALA A 220 23.47 6.25 0.49
N PRO A 221 23.73 5.41 1.51
CA PRO A 221 24.31 4.09 1.30
C PRO A 221 23.34 3.23 0.48
N PRO A 222 23.83 2.30 -0.37
CA PRO A 222 22.96 1.35 -1.03
C PRO A 222 22.30 0.39 -0.02
N ALA A 223 21.12 -0.14 -0.33
CA ALA A 223 20.38 -1.07 0.54
C ALA A 223 21.22 -2.31 0.93
N SER A 224 22.01 -2.83 -0.01
CA SER A 224 22.94 -3.96 0.22
C SER A 224 23.98 -3.69 1.32
N THR A 225 24.26 -2.41 1.61
CA THR A 225 25.13 -1.99 2.71
C THR A 225 24.34 -1.66 3.97
N LEU A 226 23.20 -0.97 3.85
CA LEU A 226 22.42 -0.54 5.00
C LEU A 226 21.76 -1.70 5.75
N ILE A 227 21.17 -2.67 5.05
CA ILE A 227 20.44 -3.78 5.69
C ILE A 227 21.36 -4.56 6.67
N PRO A 228 22.57 -5.03 6.28
CA PRO A 228 23.49 -5.66 7.22
C PRO A 228 23.90 -4.76 8.39
N GLN A 229 24.09 -3.46 8.16
CA GLN A 229 24.49 -2.51 9.21
C GLN A 229 23.41 -2.36 10.28
N VAL A 230 22.14 -2.23 9.87
CA VAL A 230 21.02 -2.12 10.80
C VAL A 230 20.84 -3.40 11.59
N LEU A 231 20.91 -4.57 10.94
CA LEU A 231 20.81 -5.86 11.63
C LEU A 231 21.96 -6.06 12.61
N ALA A 232 23.19 -5.67 12.25
CA ALA A 232 24.33 -5.74 13.16
C ALA A 232 24.17 -4.81 14.37
N ALA A 233 23.69 -3.58 14.17
CA ALA A 233 23.43 -2.61 15.23
C ALA A 233 22.30 -3.06 16.17
N ASN A 234 21.40 -3.92 15.70
CA ASN A 234 20.28 -4.47 16.45
C ASN A 234 20.51 -5.95 16.84
N ARG A 235 21.75 -6.45 16.85
CA ARG A 235 22.02 -7.84 17.21
C ARG A 235 21.45 -8.16 18.61
N GLY A 236 20.72 -9.26 18.71
CA GLY A 236 20.04 -9.68 19.94
C GLY A 236 18.70 -8.99 20.19
N LYS A 237 18.28 -8.11 19.28
CA LYS A 237 16.94 -7.50 19.26
C LYS A 237 16.27 -7.89 17.95
N GLU A 238 15.08 -8.45 18.02
CA GLU A 238 14.40 -8.88 16.81
C GLU A 238 13.85 -7.67 16.03
N VAL A 239 14.08 -7.65 14.71
CA VAL A 239 13.62 -6.58 13.80
C VAL A 239 12.40 -7.07 13.01
N THR A 240 11.35 -6.26 12.92
CA THR A 240 10.25 -6.46 11.98
C THR A 240 10.58 -5.79 10.65
N ALA A 241 10.61 -6.57 9.58
CA ALA A 241 10.69 -6.02 8.23
C ALA A 241 9.28 -5.63 7.77
N LEU A 242 9.10 -4.37 7.33
CA LEU A 242 7.86 -3.87 6.76
C LEU A 242 8.05 -3.58 5.27
N MET A 243 7.31 -4.28 4.41
CA MET A 243 7.46 -4.23 2.96
C MET A 243 6.23 -3.54 2.36
N LEU A 244 6.38 -2.28 1.99
CA LEU A 244 5.34 -1.46 1.36
C LEU A 244 5.50 -1.45 -0.17
N SER A 245 6.70 -1.77 -0.65
CA SER A 245 7.09 -1.71 -2.06
C SER A 245 7.45 -3.09 -2.66
N SER A 246 8.01 -3.09 -3.88
CA SER A 246 8.70 -4.24 -4.47
C SER A 246 9.63 -4.97 -3.48
N LEU A 247 9.63 -6.30 -3.59
CA LEU A 247 10.39 -7.22 -2.74
C LEU A 247 11.84 -7.43 -3.21
N GLN A 248 12.31 -6.65 -4.18
CA GLN A 248 13.64 -6.83 -4.78
C GLN A 248 14.77 -6.80 -3.75
N ASP A 249 14.90 -5.72 -2.97
CA ASP A 249 16.03 -5.52 -2.05
C ASP A 249 16.07 -6.60 -0.95
N ILE A 250 14.92 -6.95 -0.35
CA ILE A 250 14.85 -7.98 0.70
C ILE A 250 15.04 -9.39 0.12
N GLY A 251 14.49 -9.67 -1.07
CA GLY A 251 14.66 -10.95 -1.75
C GLY A 251 16.12 -11.19 -2.15
N GLU A 252 16.80 -10.15 -2.66
CA GLU A 252 18.24 -10.21 -2.95
C GLU A 252 19.05 -10.41 -1.67
N PHE A 253 18.75 -9.66 -0.61
CA PHE A 253 19.40 -9.84 0.68
C PHE A 253 19.26 -11.30 1.18
N PHE A 254 18.05 -11.85 1.23
CA PHE A 254 17.82 -13.23 1.65
C PHE A 254 18.54 -14.25 0.76
N TYR A 255 18.53 -14.06 -0.56
CA TYR A 255 19.26 -14.92 -1.48
C TYR A 255 20.78 -14.92 -1.19
N GLN A 256 21.36 -13.75 -0.90
CA GLN A 256 22.78 -13.65 -0.56
C GLN A 256 23.09 -14.26 0.82
N GLN A 257 22.21 -14.11 1.81
CA GLN A 257 22.43 -14.68 3.13
C GLN A 257 22.33 -16.21 3.14
N LYS A 258 21.41 -16.80 2.37
CA LYS A 258 21.32 -18.26 2.19
C LYS A 258 22.66 -18.88 1.76
N LYS A 259 23.46 -18.16 0.96
CA LYS A 259 24.78 -18.63 0.50
C LYS A 259 25.86 -18.61 1.58
N LYS A 260 25.69 -17.82 2.64
CA LYS A 260 26.72 -17.61 3.68
C LYS A 260 26.64 -18.59 4.84
N ALA A 261 25.68 -19.52 4.86
CA ALA A 261 25.38 -20.45 5.96
C ALA A 261 25.07 -19.81 7.34
N ASP A 262 25.34 -18.51 7.52
CA ASP A 262 25.14 -17.74 8.74
C ASP A 262 23.79 -16.99 8.80
N PHE A 263 22.85 -17.29 7.89
CA PHE A 263 21.50 -16.76 8.05
C PHE A 263 20.82 -17.46 9.21
N HIS A 264 20.86 -16.80 10.38
CA HIS A 264 20.16 -17.27 11.57
C HIS A 264 18.71 -16.79 11.58
N ASP A 265 17.81 -17.66 12.04
CA ASP A 265 16.37 -17.41 12.21
C ASP A 265 16.05 -16.17 13.08
N GLY A 266 17.04 -15.60 13.80
CA GLY A 266 16.87 -14.49 14.74
C GLY A 266 17.15 -13.08 14.19
N ASN A 267 17.45 -12.91 12.90
CA ASN A 267 17.69 -11.56 12.35
C ASN A 267 16.39 -10.73 12.23
N PHE A 268 15.27 -11.39 11.93
CA PHE A 268 13.96 -10.75 11.82
C PHE A 268 12.94 -11.48 12.69
N ALA A 269 12.21 -10.72 13.52
CA ALA A 269 11.10 -11.21 14.34
C ALA A 269 9.94 -11.68 13.45
N LYS A 270 9.67 -10.88 12.41
CA LYS A 270 8.47 -10.94 11.60
C LYS A 270 8.64 -10.15 10.32
N CYS A 271 7.91 -10.55 9.28
CA CYS A 271 7.75 -9.80 8.05
C CYS A 271 6.30 -9.36 7.88
N VAL A 272 6.05 -8.06 7.69
CA VAL A 272 4.72 -7.52 7.39
C VAL A 272 4.74 -6.94 5.99
N SER A 273 3.92 -7.44 5.07
CA SER A 273 3.89 -6.97 3.68
C SER A 273 2.55 -6.35 3.33
N GLN A 274 2.60 -5.21 2.65
CA GLN A 274 1.52 -4.80 1.78
C GLN A 274 1.56 -5.68 0.54
N GLY A 275 0.46 -6.38 0.30
CA GLY A 275 0.36 -7.40 -0.72
C GLY A 275 0.08 -8.76 -0.11
N GLY A 276 -0.80 -9.51 -0.78
CA GLY A 276 -1.13 -10.87 -0.40
C GLY A 276 -0.14 -11.88 -0.97
N TYR A 277 -0.05 -13.01 -0.28
CA TYR A 277 0.46 -14.26 -0.81
C TYR A 277 -0.62 -15.31 -0.62
N GLU A 278 -0.54 -16.38 -1.40
CA GLU A 278 -1.40 -17.53 -1.20
C GLU A 278 -0.85 -18.34 -0.04
N VAL A 279 -1.69 -18.58 0.97
CA VAL A 279 -1.45 -19.58 2.01
C VAL A 279 -2.26 -20.81 1.64
N SER A 280 -1.58 -21.87 1.22
CA SER A 280 -2.22 -23.19 1.11
C SER A 280 -1.82 -24.05 2.30
N VAL A 281 -2.83 -24.63 2.94
CA VAL A 281 -2.69 -25.54 4.06
C VAL A 281 -2.86 -26.95 3.53
N GLU A 282 -1.74 -27.64 3.32
CA GLU A 282 -1.77 -29.04 2.91
C GLU A 282 -1.69 -29.93 4.16
N THR A 283 -2.75 -30.71 4.40
CA THR A 283 -2.69 -31.78 5.39
C THR A 283 -2.02 -32.97 4.75
N VAL A 284 -0.74 -33.17 5.06
CA VAL A 284 -0.01 -34.36 4.59
C VAL A 284 -0.51 -35.55 5.42
N PRO A 285 -1.10 -36.58 4.79
CA PRO A 285 -1.48 -37.80 5.49
C PRO A 285 -0.25 -38.34 6.25
N PRO A 286 -0.42 -38.89 7.46
CA PRO A 286 0.69 -39.56 8.13
C PRO A 286 1.26 -40.59 7.16
N ALA A 287 2.58 -40.56 6.96
CA ALA A 287 3.25 -41.48 6.05
C ALA A 287 2.82 -42.90 6.43
N THR A 288 2.20 -43.62 5.50
CA THR A 288 1.91 -45.04 5.67
C THR A 288 3.25 -45.73 5.75
N THR A 289 3.77 -45.89 6.97
CA THR A 289 4.93 -46.73 7.22
C THR A 289 4.54 -48.13 6.77
N SER A 290 5.05 -48.54 5.61
CA SER A 290 4.93 -49.91 5.12
C SER A 290 5.42 -50.81 6.25
N ALA A 291 4.50 -51.59 6.82
CA ALA A 291 4.80 -52.46 7.95
C ALA A 291 5.96 -53.39 7.56
N SER A 292 7.15 -53.12 8.09
CA SER A 292 8.25 -54.08 8.02
C SER A 292 7.80 -55.32 8.80
N ARG A 293 7.61 -56.44 8.07
CA ARG A 293 7.26 -57.75 8.62
C ARG A 293 8.17 -58.05 9.84
N GLY A 294 7.59 -58.05 11.04
CA GLY A 294 8.24 -58.52 12.26
C GLY A 294 8.51 -57.48 13.36
N GLY A 295 8.33 -56.18 13.10
CA GLY A 295 8.56 -55.14 14.11
C GLY A 295 7.28 -54.79 14.89
N ARG A 296 7.33 -54.89 16.23
CA ARG A 296 6.27 -54.45 17.15
C ARG A 296 5.92 -52.98 16.84
N ALA A 297 4.70 -52.72 16.38
CA ALA A 297 4.25 -51.39 15.98
C ALA A 297 4.36 -50.43 17.17
N THR A 298 5.36 -49.55 17.15
CA THR A 298 5.36 -48.40 18.05
C THR A 298 4.25 -47.48 17.59
N THR A 299 3.31 -47.18 18.47
CA THR A 299 2.29 -46.14 18.30
C THR A 299 2.95 -44.77 18.29
N ALA A 300 3.78 -44.50 17.28
CA ALA A 300 4.23 -43.17 16.99
C ALA A 300 2.98 -42.31 16.74
N ASN A 301 2.90 -41.16 17.41
CA ASN A 301 1.82 -40.18 17.25
C ASN A 301 1.73 -39.72 15.79
N ASN A 302 1.04 -40.49 14.94
CA ASN A 302 0.79 -40.25 13.52
C ASN A 302 -0.31 -39.19 13.34
N ARG A 303 -0.14 -38.02 13.96
CA ARG A 303 -1.00 -36.88 13.68
C ARG A 303 -0.68 -36.38 12.27
N PRO A 304 -1.71 -36.06 11.45
CA PRO A 304 -1.50 -35.43 10.15
C PRO A 304 -0.61 -34.21 10.30
N LYS A 305 0.41 -34.08 9.45
CA LYS A 305 1.31 -32.93 9.48
C LYS A 305 0.74 -31.86 8.56
N THR A 306 0.39 -30.73 9.13
CA THR A 306 0.01 -29.54 8.37
C THR A 306 1.26 -28.88 7.82
N VAL A 307 1.37 -28.80 6.49
CA VAL A 307 2.38 -28.01 5.79
C VAL A 307 1.73 -26.75 5.27
N VAL A 308 2.23 -25.60 5.70
CA VAL A 308 1.82 -24.29 5.17
C VAL A 308 2.76 -23.94 4.03
N LYS A 309 2.23 -23.85 2.81
CA LYS A 309 2.97 -23.33 1.66
C LYS A 309 2.58 -21.87 1.45
N ILE A 310 3.59 -21.06 1.17
CA ILE A 310 3.45 -19.65 0.85
C ILE A 310 3.95 -19.42 -0.56
N ALA A 311 3.17 -18.75 -1.39
CA ALA A 311 3.60 -18.36 -2.73
C ALA A 311 3.20 -16.92 -3.06
N PRO A 312 4.06 -16.15 -3.75
CA PRO A 312 3.69 -14.83 -4.22
C PRO A 312 2.50 -14.93 -5.18
N THR A 313 1.45 -14.13 -4.95
CA THR A 313 0.34 -14.01 -5.90
C THR A 313 0.75 -13.15 -7.09
N PRO A 314 0.72 -13.65 -8.35
CA PRO A 314 1.24 -12.92 -9.51
C PRO A 314 0.57 -11.60 -9.84
N LYS A 315 -0.66 -11.37 -9.36
CA LYS A 315 -1.48 -10.18 -9.63
C LYS A 315 -1.42 -9.13 -8.50
N VAL A 316 -0.54 -9.33 -7.52
CA VAL A 316 -0.29 -8.36 -6.46
C VAL A 316 0.90 -7.50 -6.93
N THR A 317 0.69 -6.20 -7.02
CA THR A 317 1.63 -5.24 -7.65
C THR A 317 3.06 -5.37 -7.12
N ASN A 318 3.24 -5.41 -5.79
CA ASN A 318 4.56 -5.56 -5.15
C ASN A 318 5.27 -6.89 -5.48
N ASN A 319 4.51 -7.96 -5.77
CA ASN A 319 5.07 -9.22 -6.24
C ASN A 319 5.38 -9.17 -7.74
N GLU A 320 4.49 -8.56 -8.53
CA GLU A 320 4.56 -8.50 -10.00
C GLU A 320 5.79 -7.74 -10.49
N PHE A 321 6.17 -6.66 -9.80
CA PHE A 321 7.33 -5.85 -10.19
C PHE A 321 8.62 -6.66 -10.32
N HIS A 322 8.85 -7.60 -9.40
CA HIS A 322 10.01 -8.49 -9.46
C HIS A 322 9.70 -9.88 -8.93
N MET A 323 9.03 -10.68 -9.78
CA MET A 323 8.54 -12.01 -9.42
C MET A 323 9.63 -12.95 -8.89
N THR A 324 10.84 -12.87 -9.46
CA THR A 324 11.98 -13.70 -9.02
C THR A 324 12.36 -13.41 -7.56
N GLN A 325 12.45 -12.13 -7.17
CA GLN A 325 12.79 -11.77 -5.79
C GLN A 325 11.62 -11.94 -4.84
N ALA A 326 10.39 -11.76 -5.33
CA ALA A 326 9.19 -12.13 -4.58
C ALA A 326 9.21 -13.62 -4.21
N ARG A 327 9.59 -14.52 -5.12
CA ARG A 327 9.78 -15.95 -4.80
C ARG A 327 10.88 -16.16 -3.77
N ASN A 328 12.05 -15.55 -3.94
CA ASN A 328 13.15 -15.65 -2.97
C ASN A 328 12.73 -15.23 -1.56
N TYR A 329 11.94 -14.16 -1.45
CA TYR A 329 11.36 -13.68 -0.20
C TYR A 329 10.43 -14.72 0.43
N HIS A 330 9.40 -15.19 -0.28
CA HIS A 330 8.45 -16.17 0.26
C HIS A 330 9.09 -17.53 0.58
N ASP A 331 10.03 -17.99 -0.26
CA ASP A 331 10.80 -19.20 -0.01
C ASP A 331 11.61 -19.08 1.28
N CYS A 332 12.17 -17.91 1.56
CA CYS A 332 12.89 -17.64 2.81
C CYS A 332 11.94 -17.70 4.02
N LEU A 333 10.77 -17.05 3.94
CA LEU A 333 9.76 -17.12 5.01
C LEU A 333 9.37 -18.57 5.33
N ALA A 334 9.10 -19.36 4.30
CA ALA A 334 8.70 -20.76 4.45
C ALA A 334 9.85 -21.63 4.99
N THR A 335 11.07 -21.46 4.47
CA THR A 335 12.26 -22.25 4.87
C THR A 335 12.59 -22.06 6.34
N TYR A 336 12.60 -20.80 6.80
CA TYR A 336 13.01 -20.44 8.17
C TYR A 336 11.83 -20.27 9.12
N LYS A 337 10.60 -20.59 8.68
CA LYS A 337 9.35 -20.44 9.45
C LYS A 337 9.23 -19.04 10.08
N MET A 338 9.64 -18.03 9.34
CA MET A 338 9.65 -16.65 9.81
C MET A 338 8.20 -16.15 9.87
N PRO A 339 7.71 -15.65 11.02
CA PRO A 339 6.35 -15.13 11.11
C PRO A 339 6.09 -14.07 10.04
N SER A 340 4.91 -14.09 9.41
CA SER A 340 4.56 -13.08 8.42
C SER A 340 3.08 -12.74 8.40
N ASP A 341 2.79 -11.47 8.08
CA ASP A 341 1.43 -10.98 7.84
C ASP A 341 1.35 -10.33 6.46
N GLY A 342 0.39 -10.77 5.65
CA GLY A 342 0.03 -10.11 4.40
C GLY A 342 -1.22 -9.24 4.57
N TYR A 343 -1.14 -7.96 4.18
CA TYR A 343 -2.26 -7.03 4.17
C TYR A 343 -2.72 -6.81 2.74
N SER A 344 -3.95 -7.22 2.42
CA SER A 344 -4.45 -7.23 1.05
C SER A 344 -5.19 -5.95 0.67
N LYS A 345 -5.42 -5.78 -0.64
CA LYS A 345 -6.26 -4.72 -1.20
C LYS A 345 -7.69 -4.69 -0.65
N ASN A 346 -8.25 -5.84 -0.27
CA ASN A 346 -9.64 -5.90 0.18
C ASN A 346 -9.79 -5.23 1.56
N LEU A 347 -8.77 -5.33 2.42
CA LEU A 347 -8.77 -4.65 3.70
C LEU A 347 -8.73 -3.13 3.53
N ALA A 348 -7.86 -2.63 2.64
CA ALA A 348 -7.81 -1.19 2.34
C ALA A 348 -9.13 -0.69 1.71
N MET A 349 -9.77 -1.50 0.86
CA MET A 349 -11.10 -1.17 0.32
C MET A 349 -12.19 -1.13 1.40
N ALA A 350 -12.08 -1.95 2.44
CA ALA A 350 -13.01 -1.93 3.57
C ALA A 350 -12.74 -0.74 4.52
N SER A 351 -11.48 -0.35 4.68
CA SER A 351 -11.00 0.67 5.64
C SER A 351 -10.63 2.01 4.98
N ARG A 352 -11.42 2.44 4.00
CA ARG A 352 -11.20 3.69 3.26
C ARG A 352 -11.17 4.91 4.20
N LEU A 353 -10.24 5.82 3.93
CA LEU A 353 -10.21 7.15 4.55
C LEU A 353 -11.16 8.09 3.80
N SER A 354 -11.62 9.13 4.47
CA SER A 354 -12.49 10.12 3.83
C SER A 354 -11.70 11.17 3.02
N GLY A 355 -12.27 11.65 1.91
CA GLY A 355 -11.70 12.77 1.15
C GLY A 355 -11.63 14.04 2.00
N THR A 356 -12.63 14.25 2.88
CA THR A 356 -12.61 15.30 3.90
C THR A 356 -11.43 15.20 4.85
N PHE A 357 -11.07 13.98 5.28
CA PHE A 357 -9.87 13.77 6.08
C PHE A 357 -8.61 14.20 5.32
N MET A 358 -8.45 13.78 4.06
CA MET A 358 -7.29 14.22 3.26
C MET A 358 -7.22 15.74 3.14
N THR A 359 -8.34 16.40 2.85
CA THR A 359 -8.36 17.87 2.77
C THR A 359 -7.95 18.56 4.07
N SER A 360 -8.22 17.93 5.22
CA SER A 360 -7.81 18.48 6.53
C SER A 360 -6.29 18.48 6.74
N LEU A 361 -5.55 17.64 6.00
CA LEU A 361 -4.09 17.55 6.10
C LEU A 361 -3.37 18.67 5.34
N PHE A 362 -4.02 19.28 4.34
CA PHE A 362 -3.37 20.16 3.35
C PHE A 362 -2.78 21.44 3.94
N ASP A 363 -3.36 21.93 5.03
CA ASP A 363 -2.91 23.14 5.70
C ASP A 363 -1.82 22.88 6.75
N ILE A 364 -1.44 21.61 6.96
CA ILE A 364 -0.54 21.21 8.04
C ILE A 364 0.92 21.15 7.54
N GLY A 365 1.52 22.33 7.44
CA GLY A 365 2.94 22.49 7.16
C GLY A 365 3.35 22.05 5.74
N PRO A 366 4.65 21.90 5.48
CA PRO A 366 5.16 21.58 4.14
C PRO A 366 4.75 20.18 3.64
N ILE A 367 4.61 19.20 4.53
CA ILE A 367 4.14 17.85 4.16
C ILE A 367 2.67 17.91 3.73
N GLY A 368 1.83 18.64 4.46
CA GLY A 368 0.44 18.88 4.08
C GLY A 368 0.29 19.51 2.70
N ALA A 369 1.06 20.56 2.40
CA ALA A 369 1.06 21.18 1.07
C ALA A 369 1.53 20.22 -0.04
N HIS A 370 2.50 19.35 0.26
CA HIS A 370 2.90 18.33 -0.69
C HIS A 370 1.80 17.27 -0.91
N LEU A 371 1.14 16.80 0.15
CA LEU A 371 0.00 15.89 0.07
C LEU A 371 -1.15 16.48 -0.75
N GLU A 372 -1.48 17.77 -0.56
CA GLU A 372 -2.46 18.49 -1.38
C GLU A 372 -2.11 18.36 -2.86
N TRP A 373 -0.85 18.69 -3.18
CA TRP A 373 -0.39 18.69 -4.55
C TRP A 373 -0.44 17.29 -5.18
N LEU A 374 0.02 16.26 -4.45
CA LEU A 374 0.13 14.88 -4.91
C LEU A 374 -1.25 14.23 -5.04
N TRP A 375 -2.05 14.29 -3.98
CA TRP A 375 -3.38 13.67 -3.93
C TRP A 375 -4.31 14.30 -4.96
N MET A 376 -4.40 15.64 -5.03
CA MET A 376 -5.33 16.28 -5.96
C MET A 376 -5.05 15.91 -7.42
N ARG A 377 -3.78 15.74 -7.82
CA ARG A 377 -3.42 15.38 -9.20
C ARG A 377 -3.67 13.92 -9.53
N LEU A 378 -3.36 13.03 -8.58
CA LEU A 378 -3.66 11.60 -8.73
C LEU A 378 -5.17 11.37 -8.78
N GLU A 379 -5.92 11.98 -7.87
CA GLU A 379 -7.37 11.85 -7.82
C GLU A 379 -8.05 12.50 -9.01
N PHE A 380 -7.58 13.66 -9.46
CA PHE A 380 -8.12 14.30 -10.65
C PHE A 380 -8.02 13.38 -11.86
N LYS A 381 -6.94 12.62 -12.01
CA LYS A 381 -6.80 11.64 -13.09
C LYS A 381 -7.81 10.50 -12.97
N PHE A 382 -7.95 9.90 -11.79
CA PHE A 382 -8.95 8.83 -11.56
C PHE A 382 -10.39 9.32 -11.69
N TYR A 383 -10.62 10.59 -11.43
CA TYR A 383 -11.89 11.26 -11.69
C TYR A 383 -12.10 11.53 -13.17
N TRP A 384 -11.13 12.13 -13.87
CA TRP A 384 -11.30 12.64 -15.22
C TRP A 384 -11.34 11.52 -16.28
N ASP A 385 -10.49 10.49 -16.14
CA ASP A 385 -10.38 9.39 -17.10
C ASP A 385 -11.72 8.68 -17.34
N PRO A 386 -12.47 8.19 -16.33
CA PRO A 386 -13.75 7.50 -16.51
C PRO A 386 -14.79 8.24 -17.35
N PHE A 387 -14.88 9.56 -17.22
CA PHE A 387 -15.92 10.37 -17.88
C PHE A 387 -15.50 10.89 -19.25
N ASN A 388 -14.21 10.90 -19.57
CA ASN A 388 -13.69 11.55 -20.78
C ASN A 388 -12.83 10.62 -21.63
N TRP A 389 -11.92 9.90 -20.99
CA TRP A 389 -10.92 9.06 -21.65
C TRP A 389 -10.57 7.84 -20.80
N PRO A 390 -11.43 6.81 -20.75
CA PRO A 390 -11.15 5.64 -19.93
C PRO A 390 -9.88 4.97 -20.47
N PHE A 391 -8.77 5.15 -19.75
CA PHE A 391 -7.46 4.63 -20.13
C PHE A 391 -7.44 3.10 -20.16
N LEU A 392 -8.18 2.47 -19.24
CA LEU A 392 -8.39 1.04 -19.19
C LEU A 392 -9.89 0.76 -19.25
N PRO A 393 -10.35 -0.22 -20.05
CA PRO A 393 -11.78 -0.51 -20.19
C PRO A 393 -12.51 -0.78 -18.86
N HIS A 394 -11.80 -1.29 -17.86
CA HIS A 394 -12.36 -1.58 -16.53
C HIS A 394 -12.35 -0.39 -15.57
N LEU A 395 -11.63 0.70 -15.87
CA LEU A 395 -11.63 1.95 -15.08
C LEU A 395 -12.68 2.92 -15.65
N ASN A 396 -13.91 2.44 -15.76
CA ASN A 396 -15.04 3.19 -16.30
C ASN A 396 -15.80 3.95 -15.20
N VAL A 397 -16.89 4.62 -15.58
CA VAL A 397 -17.70 5.41 -14.63
C VAL A 397 -18.21 4.55 -13.47
N ASP A 398 -18.67 3.32 -13.73
CA ASP A 398 -19.17 2.44 -12.68
C ASP A 398 -18.07 2.06 -11.68
N TRP A 399 -16.87 1.78 -12.18
CA TRP A 399 -15.71 1.56 -11.34
C TRP A 399 -15.40 2.78 -10.47
N TYR A 400 -15.43 3.99 -11.02
CA TYR A 400 -15.16 5.20 -10.26
C TYR A 400 -16.20 5.43 -9.17
N LEU A 401 -17.49 5.36 -9.51
CA LEU A 401 -18.58 5.54 -8.56
C LEU A 401 -18.51 4.51 -7.43
N ASN A 402 -18.24 3.24 -7.75
CA ASN A 402 -18.16 2.19 -6.75
C ASN A 402 -16.88 2.22 -5.92
N THR A 403 -15.73 2.35 -6.58
CA THR A 403 -14.42 2.21 -5.93
C THR A 403 -14.00 3.49 -5.24
N ARG A 404 -14.14 4.63 -5.93
CA ARG A 404 -13.67 5.94 -5.46
C ARG A 404 -14.74 6.75 -4.75
N LEU A 405 -16.03 6.60 -5.04
CA LEU A 405 -17.09 7.28 -4.27
C LEU A 405 -17.82 6.38 -3.26
N GLY A 406 -17.62 5.06 -3.35
CA GLY A 406 -18.29 4.10 -2.46
C GLY A 406 -19.79 3.95 -2.74
N LEU A 407 -20.25 4.32 -3.93
CA LEU A 407 -21.67 4.26 -4.30
C LEU A 407 -22.04 2.87 -4.83
N ALA A 408 -23.21 2.38 -4.42
CA ALA A 408 -23.78 1.20 -5.03
C ALA A 408 -24.10 1.50 -6.52
N PRO A 409 -23.81 0.58 -7.46
CA PRO A 409 -24.01 0.84 -8.89
C PRO A 409 -25.42 1.31 -9.26
N ASN A 410 -26.44 0.82 -8.55
CA ASN A 410 -27.85 1.12 -8.81
C ASN A 410 -28.44 2.16 -7.83
N SER A 411 -27.61 2.87 -7.06
CA SER A 411 -28.11 3.92 -6.18
C SER A 411 -28.66 5.13 -6.96
N PRO A 412 -29.68 5.84 -6.42
CA PRO A 412 -30.19 7.06 -7.06
C PRO A 412 -29.10 8.11 -7.31
N GLU A 413 -28.18 8.29 -6.35
CA GLU A 413 -27.04 9.21 -6.48
C GLU A 413 -26.10 8.80 -7.62
N ALA A 414 -25.75 7.50 -7.75
CA ALA A 414 -24.93 7.03 -8.86
C ALA A 414 -25.63 7.25 -10.22
N ALA A 415 -26.94 7.03 -10.30
CA ALA A 415 -27.72 7.29 -11.52
C ALA A 415 -27.74 8.78 -11.88
N GLU A 416 -27.87 9.66 -10.88
CA GLU A 416 -27.82 11.10 -11.08
C GLU A 416 -26.45 11.56 -11.60
N ILE A 417 -25.35 11.10 -10.99
CA ILE A 417 -23.99 11.45 -11.44
C ILE A 417 -23.74 10.98 -12.87
N ARG A 418 -24.22 9.78 -13.24
CA ARG A 418 -24.12 9.30 -14.63
C ARG A 418 -24.88 10.20 -15.60
N ARG A 419 -26.12 10.57 -15.27
CA ARG A 419 -26.93 11.48 -16.12
C ARG A 419 -26.28 12.85 -16.28
N ALA A 420 -25.63 13.35 -15.23
CA ALA A 420 -24.93 14.62 -15.25
C ALA A 420 -23.57 14.56 -15.97
N GLY A 421 -23.07 13.37 -16.34
CA GLY A 421 -21.73 13.22 -16.92
C GLY A 421 -20.59 13.38 -15.90
N GLY A 422 -20.88 13.22 -14.61
CA GLY A 422 -19.94 13.44 -13.52
C GLY A 422 -20.36 14.57 -12.57
N LEU A 423 -19.66 14.71 -11.45
CA LEU A 423 -19.73 15.88 -10.56
C LEU A 423 -18.59 16.84 -10.91
N PRO A 424 -18.69 18.16 -10.70
CA PRO A 424 -17.50 19.01 -10.69
C PRO A 424 -16.43 18.46 -9.73
N PHE A 425 -15.15 18.50 -10.10
CA PHE A 425 -14.10 17.84 -9.32
C PHE A 425 -14.06 18.28 -7.84
N HIS A 426 -14.27 19.56 -7.55
CA HIS A 426 -14.30 20.07 -6.18
C HIS A 426 -15.47 19.54 -5.34
N ALA A 427 -16.58 19.17 -5.98
CA ALA A 427 -17.70 18.51 -5.31
C ALA A 427 -17.43 17.01 -5.14
N ALA A 428 -16.68 16.40 -6.07
CA ALA A 428 -16.27 15.01 -5.99
C ALA A 428 -15.20 14.79 -4.91
N ALA A 429 -14.17 15.64 -4.83
CA ALA A 429 -12.99 15.44 -3.99
C ALA A 429 -13.31 15.11 -2.51
N PRO A 430 -14.18 15.87 -1.81
CA PRO A 430 -14.55 15.56 -0.43
C PRO A 430 -15.29 14.21 -0.28
N LYS A 431 -15.95 13.73 -1.33
CA LYS A 431 -16.68 12.45 -1.37
C LYS A 431 -15.77 11.27 -1.71
N ILE A 432 -14.55 11.52 -2.19
CA ILE A 432 -13.61 10.45 -2.56
C ILE A 432 -13.28 9.59 -1.34
N LYS A 433 -13.26 8.29 -1.55
CA LYS A 433 -12.84 7.26 -0.62
C LYS A 433 -11.40 6.91 -0.94
N VAL A 434 -10.53 7.28 -0.01
CA VAL A 434 -9.09 7.21 -0.19
C VAL A 434 -8.60 5.85 0.28
N LEU A 435 -7.96 5.13 -0.63
CA LEU A 435 -7.37 3.81 -0.38
C LEU A 435 -5.93 4.03 0.08
N ALA A 436 -5.59 3.50 1.27
CA ALA A 436 -4.25 3.60 1.85
C ALA A 436 -3.74 2.19 2.18
N TYR A 437 -3.21 1.49 1.17
CA TYR A 437 -2.83 0.09 1.28
C TYR A 437 -1.67 -0.09 2.24
N ASP A 438 -0.65 0.75 2.06
CA ASP A 438 0.60 0.67 2.80
C ASP A 438 0.43 1.06 4.26
N LEU A 439 -0.48 2.01 4.51
CA LEU A 439 -0.86 2.39 5.86
C LEU A 439 -1.51 1.22 6.63
N CYS A 440 -2.31 0.37 5.96
CA CYS A 440 -2.86 -0.83 6.60
C CYS A 440 -1.75 -1.80 7.03
N ALA A 441 -0.73 -2.02 6.18
CA ALA A 441 0.41 -2.86 6.53
C ALA A 441 1.27 -2.24 7.64
N ALA A 442 1.48 -0.93 7.60
CA ALA A 442 2.21 -0.21 8.64
C ALA A 442 1.53 -0.31 10.01
N MET A 443 0.19 -0.23 10.05
CA MET A 443 -0.60 -0.49 11.26
C MET A 443 -0.31 -1.90 11.81
N GLY A 444 -0.30 -2.92 10.94
CA GLY A 444 0.02 -4.29 11.32
C GLY A 444 1.42 -4.52 11.90
N ALA A 445 2.40 -3.69 11.50
CA ALA A 445 3.78 -3.79 11.98
C ALA A 445 3.97 -3.28 13.42
N THR A 446 3.00 -2.57 13.99
CA THR A 446 3.05 -2.04 15.37
C THR A 446 2.77 -3.07 16.47
N GLY A 447 2.33 -4.28 16.09
CA GLY A 447 2.06 -5.40 16.99
C GLY A 447 0.57 -5.67 17.25
N ASP A 448 0.25 -6.93 17.54
CA ASP A 448 -1.13 -7.37 17.78
C ASP A 448 -1.75 -6.74 19.04
N ASP A 449 -0.94 -6.50 20.08
CA ASP A 449 -1.36 -5.85 21.31
C ASP A 449 -1.73 -4.38 21.07
N PHE A 450 -1.03 -3.67 20.19
CA PHE A 450 -1.46 -2.36 19.71
C PHE A 450 -2.81 -2.45 19.02
N MET A 451 -2.94 -3.34 18.03
CA MET A 451 -4.16 -3.49 17.24
C MET A 451 -5.36 -3.87 18.12
N ARG A 452 -5.19 -4.74 19.11
CA ARG A 452 -6.24 -5.13 20.07
C ARG A 452 -6.56 -4.01 21.06
N SER A 453 -5.56 -3.30 21.59
CA SER A 453 -5.76 -2.21 22.56
C SER A 453 -6.61 -1.06 21.98
N LEU A 454 -6.55 -0.88 20.66
CA LEU A 454 -7.33 0.12 19.95
C LEU A 454 -8.64 -0.42 19.37
N GLY A 455 -8.95 -1.70 19.59
CA GLY A 455 -10.16 -2.35 19.11
C GLY A 455 -10.17 -2.59 17.59
N ILE A 456 -9.01 -2.60 16.95
CA ILE A 456 -8.88 -2.85 15.51
C ILE A 456 -8.90 -4.34 15.23
N MET A 457 -8.18 -5.14 16.02
CA MET A 457 -8.09 -6.59 15.87
C MET A 457 -8.98 -7.27 16.91
N ALA A 458 -9.76 -8.25 16.46
CA ALA A 458 -10.61 -9.05 17.32
C ALA A 458 -9.78 -9.84 18.37
N PRO A 459 -10.39 -10.21 19.50
CA PRO A 459 -9.80 -11.15 20.43
C PRO A 459 -9.48 -12.50 19.75
N GLU A 460 -8.45 -13.19 20.26
CA GLU A 460 -7.90 -14.42 19.66
C GLU A 460 -8.95 -15.51 19.37
N ASN A 461 -9.94 -15.68 20.25
CA ASN A 461 -11.01 -16.67 20.10
C ASN A 461 -12.03 -16.30 19.00
N GLN A 462 -12.06 -15.05 18.56
CA GLN A 462 -12.92 -14.55 17.48
C GLN A 462 -12.18 -14.45 16.14
N MET A 463 -10.85 -14.60 16.15
CA MET A 463 -10.06 -14.62 14.91
C MET A 463 -10.40 -15.86 14.06
N PRO A 464 -10.46 -15.70 12.72
CA PRO A 464 -10.55 -16.84 11.81
C PRO A 464 -9.41 -17.83 12.10
N PRO A 465 -9.64 -19.15 11.99
CA PRO A 465 -8.64 -20.16 12.38
C PRO A 465 -7.25 -19.89 11.80
N TYR A 466 -7.16 -19.54 10.51
CA TYR A 466 -5.91 -19.33 9.80
C TYR A 466 -5.14 -18.05 10.20
N ASN A 467 -5.74 -17.13 10.97
CA ASN A 467 -5.09 -15.92 11.49
C ASN A 467 -4.83 -15.94 13.00
N ARG A 468 -5.07 -17.07 13.66
CA ARG A 468 -4.74 -17.25 15.07
C ARG A 468 -3.24 -17.31 15.28
N ALA A 469 -2.78 -16.97 16.48
CA ALA A 469 -1.37 -16.94 16.88
C ALA A 469 -0.63 -18.27 16.68
N ALA A 470 -1.35 -19.40 16.61
CA ALA A 470 -0.79 -20.70 16.26
C ALA A 470 -0.25 -20.76 14.81
N HIS A 471 -0.74 -19.90 13.92
CA HIS A 471 -0.29 -19.79 12.54
C HIS A 471 0.81 -18.75 12.41
N ARG A 472 1.93 -19.16 11.81
CA ARG A 472 3.07 -18.26 11.55
C ARG A 472 2.81 -17.29 10.42
N HIS A 473 1.94 -17.63 9.48
CA HIS A 473 1.65 -16.83 8.30
C HIS A 473 0.18 -16.48 8.27
N ARG A 474 -0.12 -15.18 8.35
CA ARG A 474 -1.48 -14.64 8.42
C ARG A 474 -1.78 -13.79 7.19
N ILE A 475 -3.05 -13.69 6.83
CA ILE A 475 -3.52 -12.84 5.73
C ILE A 475 -4.73 -12.04 6.20
N PHE A 476 -4.66 -10.73 6.08
CA PHE A 476 -5.76 -9.82 6.40
C PHE A 476 -6.40 -9.30 5.12
N GLY A 477 -7.72 -9.44 5.01
CA GLY A 477 -8.45 -9.12 3.78
C GLY A 477 -8.35 -10.21 2.71
N ALA A 478 -8.33 -11.50 3.05
CA ALA A 478 -8.25 -12.57 2.05
C ALA A 478 -9.35 -12.45 0.97
N ALA A 479 -10.54 -11.97 1.33
CA ALA A 479 -11.65 -11.67 0.43
C ALA A 479 -12.45 -10.43 0.89
N PRO A 480 -13.32 -9.81 0.05
CA PRO A 480 -14.13 -8.65 0.43
C PRO A 480 -15.01 -8.82 1.68
N GLY A 481 -15.39 -10.06 2.05
CA GLY A 481 -16.14 -10.36 3.27
C GLY A 481 -15.30 -11.05 4.36
N ASP A 482 -14.01 -11.26 4.11
CA ASP A 482 -13.10 -11.93 5.03
C ASP A 482 -11.90 -11.03 5.32
N LEU A 483 -12.07 -10.19 6.34
CA LEU A 483 -11.09 -9.19 6.75
C LEU A 483 -10.08 -9.74 7.76
N GLY A 484 -10.11 -11.04 8.05
CA GLY A 484 -9.13 -11.68 8.92
C GLY A 484 -9.24 -11.29 10.39
N GLY A 485 -10.42 -10.88 10.85
CA GLY A 485 -10.67 -10.43 12.24
C GLY A 485 -10.35 -8.95 12.50
N ILE A 486 -10.20 -8.14 11.45
CA ILE A 486 -10.00 -6.69 11.55
C ILE A 486 -11.33 -5.96 11.45
N ASP A 487 -11.57 -5.01 12.34
CA ASP A 487 -12.62 -4.00 12.21
C ASP A 487 -12.15 -2.88 11.27
N PRO A 488 -12.69 -2.79 10.05
CA PRO A 488 -12.24 -1.81 9.07
C PRO A 488 -12.64 -0.37 9.41
N SER A 489 -13.77 -0.19 10.11
CA SER A 489 -14.23 1.13 10.54
C SER A 489 -13.28 1.67 11.60
N ARG A 490 -12.96 0.84 12.60
CA ARG A 490 -12.03 1.22 13.65
C ARG A 490 -10.61 1.44 13.12
N LEU A 491 -10.16 0.60 12.19
CA LEU A 491 -8.88 0.78 11.49
C LEU A 491 -8.82 2.16 10.81
N SER A 492 -9.84 2.54 10.05
CA SER A 492 -9.92 3.85 9.37
C SER A 492 -9.82 5.02 10.36
N THR A 493 -10.64 5.03 11.42
CA THR A 493 -10.61 6.09 12.43
C THR A 493 -9.24 6.22 13.11
N VAL A 494 -8.59 5.10 13.43
CA VAL A 494 -7.26 5.11 14.07
C VAL A 494 -6.18 5.61 13.10
N MET A 495 -6.24 5.20 11.83
CA MET A 495 -5.36 5.72 10.78
C MET A 495 -5.49 7.24 10.66
N GLU A 496 -6.72 7.77 10.59
CA GLU A 496 -6.95 9.22 10.52
C GLU A 496 -6.38 9.95 11.75
N ALA A 497 -6.64 9.43 12.96
CA ALA A 497 -6.17 10.04 14.21
C ALA A 497 -4.64 10.17 14.28
N PHE A 498 -3.91 9.11 13.91
CA PHE A 498 -2.45 9.12 14.02
C PHE A 498 -1.76 9.84 12.88
N VAL A 499 -2.28 9.77 11.65
CA VAL A 499 -1.72 10.56 10.54
C VAL A 499 -1.91 12.06 10.79
N LEU A 500 -3.13 12.49 11.17
CA LEU A 500 -3.39 13.88 11.51
C LEU A 500 -2.53 14.35 12.68
N GLY A 501 -2.49 13.57 13.76
CA GLY A 501 -1.73 13.95 14.94
C GLY A 501 -0.21 13.96 14.73
N GLY A 502 0.33 13.07 13.88
CA GLY A 502 1.74 13.09 13.49
C GLY A 502 2.14 14.35 12.73
N LEU A 503 1.28 14.83 11.81
CA LEU A 503 1.49 16.11 11.14
C LEU A 503 1.38 17.29 12.12
N LEU A 504 0.38 17.30 13.01
CA LEU A 504 0.21 18.36 14.01
C LEU A 504 1.41 18.42 14.98
N ALA A 505 1.92 17.28 15.43
CA ALA A 505 3.04 17.19 16.35
C ALA A 505 4.36 17.71 15.73
N SER A 506 4.53 17.54 14.42
CA SER A 506 5.74 17.95 13.69
C SER A 506 5.61 19.33 13.01
N GLN A 507 4.40 19.89 12.89
CA GLN A 507 4.10 21.08 12.08
C GLN A 507 5.03 22.27 12.36
N ARG A 508 5.30 22.57 13.64
CA ARG A 508 6.16 23.70 14.03
C ARG A 508 7.59 23.50 13.52
N HIS A 509 8.18 22.35 13.80
CA HIS A 509 9.54 22.00 13.36
C HIS A 509 9.62 21.97 11.84
N ALA A 510 8.65 21.33 11.18
CA ALA A 510 8.58 21.26 9.73
C ALA A 510 8.54 22.66 9.09
N ASN A 511 7.70 23.58 9.59
CA ASN A 511 7.60 24.94 9.08
C ASN A 511 8.85 25.80 9.33
N GLN A 512 9.61 25.52 10.39
CA GLN A 512 10.89 26.19 10.65
C GLN A 512 11.94 25.79 9.60
N LEU A 513 11.93 24.54 9.15
CA LEU A 513 12.86 24.03 8.14
C LEU A 513 12.44 24.40 6.72
N ILE A 514 11.16 24.19 6.39
CA ILE A 514 10.57 24.49 5.08
C ILE A 514 9.19 25.11 5.34
N PRO A 515 9.05 26.44 5.21
CA PRO A 515 7.74 27.07 5.29
C PRO A 515 6.76 26.46 4.29
N ARG A 516 5.51 26.19 4.70
CA ARG A 516 4.47 25.66 3.81
C ARG A 516 4.39 26.40 2.47
N GLY A 517 4.41 27.75 2.51
CA GLY A 517 4.30 28.59 1.32
C GLY A 517 5.51 28.57 0.38
N SER A 518 6.64 27.99 0.79
CA SER A 518 7.83 27.85 -0.05
C SER A 518 7.95 26.48 -0.72
N VAL A 519 6.96 25.59 -0.54
CA VAL A 519 6.93 24.30 -1.24
C VAL A 519 6.66 24.55 -2.72
N GLN A 520 7.57 24.08 -3.57
CA GLN A 520 7.53 24.24 -5.01
C GLN A 520 7.59 22.88 -5.69
N HIS A 521 6.76 22.73 -6.72
CA HIS A 521 6.75 21.55 -7.56
C HIS A 521 7.07 21.94 -9.00
N THR A 522 7.83 21.09 -9.67
CA THR A 522 8.09 21.24 -11.10
C THR A 522 6.82 20.89 -11.87
N PRO A 523 6.25 21.80 -12.68
CA PRO A 523 5.08 21.49 -13.47
C PRO A 523 5.35 20.33 -14.44
N VAL A 524 4.35 19.46 -14.61
CA VAL A 524 4.37 18.44 -15.67
C VAL A 524 3.96 19.13 -16.96
N LYS A 525 4.92 19.41 -17.84
CA LYS A 525 4.63 20.04 -19.13
C LYS A 525 3.92 19.05 -20.04
N SER A 526 2.71 19.40 -20.48
CA SER A 526 2.05 18.65 -21.54
C SER A 526 2.76 18.81 -22.88
N LYS A 527 2.80 17.73 -23.67
CA LYS A 527 3.23 17.77 -25.08
C LYS A 527 2.14 18.34 -25.99
N ILE A 528 0.88 18.32 -25.55
CA ILE A 528 -0.29 18.76 -26.31
C ILE A 528 -0.87 20.01 -25.65
N LYS A 529 -1.13 21.04 -26.46
CA LYS A 529 -1.81 22.25 -26.01
C LYS A 529 -3.24 21.93 -25.61
N LEU A 530 -3.68 22.41 -24.45
CA LEU A 530 -5.01 22.14 -23.90
C LEU A 530 -6.18 22.38 -24.89
N PRO A 531 -6.23 23.47 -25.69
CA PRO A 531 -7.31 23.64 -26.67
C PRO A 531 -7.36 22.54 -27.75
N ILE A 532 -6.19 22.09 -28.21
CA ILE A 532 -6.10 21.00 -29.20
C ILE A 532 -6.56 19.68 -28.56
N PHE A 533 -6.20 19.48 -27.29
CA PHE A 533 -6.66 18.32 -26.53
C PHE A 533 -8.19 18.29 -26.39
N HIS A 534 -8.83 19.42 -26.03
CA HIS A 534 -10.28 19.54 -25.97
C HIS A 534 -10.94 19.22 -27.32
N ASP A 535 -10.41 19.76 -28.41
CA ASP A 535 -10.90 19.44 -29.76
C ASP A 535 -10.79 17.93 -30.06
N LYS A 536 -9.69 17.28 -29.66
CA LYS A 536 -9.49 15.83 -29.83
C LYS A 536 -10.53 15.02 -29.04
N ILE A 537 -10.81 15.39 -27.79
CA ILE A 537 -11.85 14.73 -26.97
C ILE A 537 -13.24 14.92 -27.60
N ALA A 538 -13.59 16.14 -28.00
CA ALA A 538 -14.86 16.42 -28.65
C ALA A 538 -15.02 15.64 -29.96
N MET A 539 -13.98 15.61 -30.80
CA MET A 539 -13.95 14.84 -32.06
C MET A 539 -14.26 13.36 -31.82
N ARG A 540 -13.62 12.75 -30.80
CA ARG A 540 -13.88 11.36 -30.41
C ARG A 540 -15.32 11.17 -29.95
N ASN A 541 -15.82 12.05 -29.08
CA ASN A 541 -17.16 11.92 -28.52
C ASN A 541 -18.23 11.96 -29.62
N HIS A 542 -18.10 12.89 -30.58
CA HIS A 542 -18.93 12.94 -31.78
C HIS A 542 -18.84 11.65 -32.60
N ALA A 543 -17.63 11.12 -32.82
CA ALA A 543 -17.46 9.85 -33.55
C ALA A 543 -18.06 8.64 -32.83
N THR A 544 -17.95 8.57 -31.50
CA THR A 544 -18.60 7.51 -30.69
C THR A 544 -20.11 7.61 -30.77
N ARG A 545 -20.66 8.82 -30.61
CA ARG A 545 -22.11 9.06 -30.68
C ARG A 545 -22.68 8.77 -32.07
N GLN A 546 -21.96 9.14 -33.13
CA GLN A 546 -22.29 8.74 -34.50
C GLN A 546 -22.44 7.22 -34.61
N ALA A 547 -21.47 6.45 -34.11
CA ALA A 547 -21.49 4.99 -34.19
C ALA A 547 -22.67 4.38 -33.40
N GLU A 548 -22.96 4.90 -32.20
CA GLU A 548 -24.09 4.47 -31.38
C GLU A 548 -25.44 4.78 -32.05
N LEU A 549 -25.61 5.98 -32.60
CA LEU A 549 -26.82 6.39 -33.31
C LEU A 549 -27.02 5.58 -34.59
N ALA A 550 -25.95 5.32 -35.35
CA ALA A 550 -26.01 4.48 -36.55
C ALA A 550 -26.41 3.03 -36.20
N LYS A 551 -25.88 2.48 -35.10
CA LYS A 551 -26.29 1.16 -34.60
C LYS A 551 -27.77 1.16 -34.20
N ALA A 552 -28.21 2.16 -33.43
CA ALA A 552 -29.60 2.30 -33.02
C ALA A 552 -30.55 2.51 -34.22
N ALA A 553 -30.10 3.21 -35.26
CA ALA A 553 -30.84 3.38 -36.51
C ALA A 553 -31.04 2.03 -37.22
N ALA A 554 -29.98 1.22 -37.33
CA ALA A 554 -30.04 -0.12 -37.91
C ALA A 554 -30.98 -1.05 -37.12
N GLU A 555 -30.92 -1.01 -35.79
CA GLU A 555 -31.83 -1.78 -34.91
C GLU A 555 -33.29 -1.33 -35.06
N ALA A 556 -33.54 -0.03 -35.16
CA ALA A 556 -34.88 0.51 -35.39
C ALA A 556 -35.44 0.14 -36.76
N ASP A 557 -34.60 0.14 -37.81
CA ASP A 557 -34.99 -0.26 -39.16
C ASP A 557 -35.35 -1.76 -39.22
N ALA A 558 -34.49 -2.60 -38.62
CA ALA A 558 -34.76 -4.04 -38.49
C ALA A 558 -36.06 -4.34 -37.72
N ALA A 559 -36.45 -3.46 -36.79
CA ALA A 559 -37.72 -3.55 -36.06
C ALA A 559 -38.92 -2.94 -36.81
N GLY A 560 -38.78 -2.56 -38.08
CA GLY A 560 -39.83 -1.94 -38.90
C GLY A 560 -40.16 -0.48 -38.57
N LYS A 561 -39.39 0.16 -37.68
CA LYS A 561 -39.61 1.54 -37.21
C LYS A 561 -38.91 2.56 -38.13
N LYS A 562 -39.30 2.59 -39.41
CA LYS A 562 -38.63 3.35 -40.47
C LYS A 562 -38.43 4.84 -40.18
N GLN A 563 -39.43 5.52 -39.62
CA GLN A 563 -39.33 6.95 -39.29
C GLN A 563 -38.29 7.20 -38.18
N THR A 564 -38.27 6.36 -37.14
CA THR A 564 -37.29 6.42 -36.05
C THR A 564 -35.89 6.16 -36.58
N ALA A 565 -35.71 5.13 -37.42
CA ALA A 565 -34.44 4.81 -38.04
C ALA A 565 -33.90 5.99 -38.87
N ARG A 566 -34.74 6.62 -39.70
CA ARG A 566 -34.36 7.80 -40.48
C ARG A 566 -33.91 8.97 -39.60
N ARG A 567 -34.61 9.24 -38.50
CA ARG A 567 -34.22 10.31 -37.56
C ARG A 567 -32.86 10.02 -36.92
N LEU A 568 -32.68 8.80 -36.40
CA LEU A 568 -31.41 8.38 -35.78
C LEU A 568 -30.24 8.43 -36.77
N GLN A 569 -30.48 8.07 -38.03
CA GLN A 569 -29.45 8.18 -39.07
C GLN A 569 -29.08 9.63 -39.38
N GLN A 570 -30.06 10.54 -39.47
CA GLN A 570 -29.80 11.97 -39.65
C GLN A 570 -28.99 12.55 -38.48
N ASP A 571 -29.34 12.17 -37.25
CA ASP A 571 -28.60 12.55 -36.06
C ASP A 571 -27.15 12.00 -36.14
N ALA A 572 -26.96 10.74 -36.55
CA ALA A 572 -25.65 10.14 -36.74
C ALA A 572 -24.80 10.89 -37.80
N ASP A 573 -25.41 11.27 -38.92
CA ASP A 573 -24.73 12.01 -39.99
C ASP A 573 -24.28 13.41 -39.52
N SER A 574 -25.11 14.08 -38.71
CA SER A 574 -24.80 15.36 -38.08
C SER A 574 -23.60 15.25 -37.13
N GLU A 575 -23.60 14.26 -36.23
CA GLU A 575 -22.46 13.97 -35.33
C GLU A 575 -21.18 13.67 -36.13
N GLY A 576 -21.30 12.90 -37.22
CA GLY A 576 -20.17 12.62 -38.11
C GLY A 576 -19.63 13.86 -38.83
N ALA A 577 -20.47 14.84 -39.14
CA ALA A 577 -20.04 16.11 -39.74
C ALA A 577 -19.25 16.97 -38.76
N GLU A 578 -19.71 17.10 -37.51
CA GLU A 578 -18.97 17.83 -36.46
C GLU A 578 -17.64 17.14 -36.12
N ALA A 579 -17.60 15.80 -36.07
CA ALA A 579 -16.34 15.06 -35.90
C ALA A 579 -15.32 15.39 -37.00
N ARG A 580 -15.72 15.37 -38.28
CA ARG A 580 -14.84 15.73 -39.41
C ARG A 580 -14.35 17.17 -39.35
N LYS A 581 -15.22 18.11 -38.97
CA LYS A 581 -14.87 19.53 -38.82
C LYS A 581 -13.82 19.74 -37.74
N LEU A 582 -13.94 19.06 -36.60
CA LEU A 582 -12.93 19.08 -35.54
C LEU A 582 -11.63 18.41 -36.00
N GLU A 583 -11.72 17.29 -36.72
CA GLU A 583 -10.55 16.60 -37.28
C GLU A 583 -9.72 17.53 -38.17
N GLU A 584 -10.35 18.25 -39.11
CA GLU A 584 -9.67 19.20 -39.99
C GLU A 584 -9.07 20.39 -39.22
N LYS A 585 -9.77 20.88 -38.19
CA LYS A 585 -9.26 21.91 -37.28
C LYS A 585 -7.98 21.43 -36.58
N ILE A 586 -7.97 20.21 -36.07
CA ILE A 586 -6.82 19.61 -35.38
C ILE A 586 -5.66 19.37 -36.35
N LYS A 587 -5.92 18.80 -37.54
CA LYS A 587 -4.90 18.60 -38.59
C LYS A 587 -4.19 19.90 -38.94
N LYS A 588 -4.96 20.99 -39.13
CA LYS A 588 -4.41 22.33 -39.38
C LYS A 588 -3.57 22.84 -38.21
N ALA A 589 -4.04 22.66 -36.97
CA ALA A 589 -3.34 23.14 -35.78
C ALA A 589 -2.02 22.39 -35.50
N GLU A 590 -2.01 21.07 -35.70
CA GLU A 590 -0.84 20.21 -35.46
C GLU A 590 0.06 20.06 -36.70
N LYS A 591 -0.37 20.54 -37.86
CA LYS A 591 0.30 20.37 -39.17
C LYS A 591 0.53 18.88 -39.51
N VAL A 592 -0.49 18.05 -39.27
CA VAL A 592 -0.46 16.61 -39.53
C VAL A 592 -1.51 16.21 -40.55
N THR A 593 -1.28 15.14 -41.29
CA THR A 593 -2.25 14.56 -42.24
C THR A 593 -3.25 13.63 -41.56
N LYS A 594 -2.90 13.09 -40.38
CA LYS A 594 -3.73 12.18 -39.60
C LYS A 594 -3.70 12.60 -38.13
N VAL A 595 -4.88 12.74 -37.52
CA VAL A 595 -4.98 13.01 -36.09
C VAL A 595 -4.67 11.75 -35.32
N THR A 596 -3.66 11.81 -34.45
CA THR A 596 -3.35 10.75 -33.49
C THR A 596 -3.87 11.17 -32.12
N MET A 597 -4.58 10.26 -31.47
CA MET A 597 -5.06 10.48 -30.11
C MET A 597 -3.91 10.39 -29.12
N PRO A 598 -3.88 11.25 -28.09
CA PRO A 598 -2.83 11.23 -27.09
C PRO A 598 -2.71 9.87 -26.44
N ASN A 599 -1.46 9.42 -26.25
CA ASN A 599 -1.20 8.40 -25.25
C ASN A 599 -1.35 9.01 -23.83
N ARG A 600 -1.37 8.15 -22.81
CA ARG A 600 -1.56 8.57 -21.41
C ARG A 600 -0.58 9.66 -20.97
N GLY A 601 0.64 9.66 -21.52
CA GLY A 601 1.72 10.58 -21.15
C GLY A 601 1.64 11.94 -21.82
N GLU A 602 0.71 12.07 -22.76
CA GLU A 602 0.46 13.29 -23.52
C GLU A 602 -0.80 14.02 -23.03
N ILE A 603 -1.54 13.43 -22.08
CA ILE A 603 -2.72 14.06 -21.49
C ILE A 603 -2.27 15.24 -20.61
N PRO A 604 -2.80 16.47 -20.85
CA PRO A 604 -2.46 17.67 -20.09
C PRO A 604 -3.17 17.69 -18.72
N TYR A 605 -2.93 16.68 -17.88
CA TYR A 605 -3.62 16.54 -16.58
C TYR A 605 -3.41 17.75 -15.68
N GLU A 606 -2.22 18.38 -15.70
CA GLU A 606 -1.96 19.58 -14.91
C GLU A 606 -2.85 20.72 -15.38
N GLU A 607 -2.88 21.01 -16.67
CA GLU A 607 -3.66 22.12 -17.22
C GLU A 607 -5.17 21.90 -17.07
N LEU A 608 -5.63 20.65 -17.24
CA LEU A 608 -7.02 20.24 -16.99
C LEU A 608 -7.42 20.40 -15.52
N TYR A 609 -6.53 20.01 -14.60
CA TYR A 609 -6.73 20.23 -13.18
C TYR A 609 -6.85 21.73 -12.85
N GLN A 610 -5.93 22.55 -13.37
CA GLN A 610 -5.98 24.01 -13.18
C GLN A 610 -7.24 24.64 -13.79
N GLU A 611 -7.74 24.12 -14.90
CA GLU A 611 -9.04 24.52 -15.47
C GLU A 611 -10.20 24.16 -14.55
N ALA A 612 -10.25 22.91 -14.05
CA ALA A 612 -11.29 22.44 -13.13
C ALA A 612 -11.31 23.23 -11.80
N MET A 613 -10.15 23.69 -11.33
CA MET A 613 -10.03 24.48 -10.10
C MET A 613 -10.29 25.98 -10.28
N ARG A 614 -10.15 26.53 -11.49
CA ARG A 614 -10.39 27.96 -11.76
C ARG A 614 -11.84 28.37 -11.52
N GLY A 615 -12.80 27.49 -11.81
CA GLY A 615 -14.23 27.74 -11.60
C GLY A 615 -14.68 27.87 -10.13
N ILE A 616 -13.77 27.72 -9.17
CA ILE A 616 -14.06 27.84 -7.73
C ILE A 616 -13.54 29.17 -7.17
N ARG A 617 -12.51 29.75 -7.81
CA ARG A 617 -11.76 30.92 -7.29
C ARG A 617 -12.27 32.26 -7.84
N GLY A 618 -13.19 32.23 -8.80
CA GLY A 618 -13.92 33.39 -9.32
C GLY A 618 -15.37 33.28 -8.93
#